data_AF-A0A961IBQ7-F1
#
_entry.id   AF-A0A961IBQ7-F1
#
_cell.length_a   1.000
_cell.length_b   1.000
_cell.length_c   1.000
_cell.angle_alpha   90.00
_cell.angle_beta   90.00
_cell.angle_gamma   90.00
#
_symmetry.space_group_name_H-M   'P 1'
#
loop_
_entity.id
_entity.type
_entity.pdbx_description
1 polymer ?
#
loop_
_entity_poly.entity_id
_entity_poly.type
_entity_poly.pdbx_seq_one_letter_code
_entity_poly.pdbx_strand_id
1 'polypeptide(L)'
;VEFGASAVSTAQLIITSSGDFEIIFESVALTVQANGSSIYVGTNPGGSSPDVTEVDFSSLPITNNTGGVYQAFFVRSSPVVNELAVIQQFYATHPDNFEFFVYWTNFTSDLGSALAYHRGVYSDDSGFGRDRYDSRSGYGVTRLQSIVNNNRPGVYGADPHARTFGDGNSYLGIMAQETGHRWLAFPEMNISGVDPTLMLGRANAHWSYFFHTENSSEGGGNWVLSSGNSSNGTYTNKANSFVNGYNSLDEYLMGLRDSNEVYPTFVISSTANNIQDASGYRGGKGDNATPGQTATGQRVDIKIENIVAREGLRYPGRATSQKVFRQAYIYVVEQGKTVSSSDVAAGIAKWQLFADEWQNYYSFWTEGRGIQNVDLN
;
A
#
# COMPACT_ATOMS: atom_id res chain seq x y z
N VAL A 1 2.09 10.58 -34.20
CA VAL A 1 3.44 10.14 -33.77
C VAL A 1 3.25 8.78 -33.16
N GLU A 2 3.73 7.72 -33.81
CA GLU A 2 3.74 6.37 -33.26
C GLU A 2 4.65 6.35 -32.03
N PHE A 3 4.08 6.01 -30.87
CA PHE A 3 4.87 5.77 -29.66
C PHE A 3 5.28 4.30 -29.62
N GLY A 4 6.53 4.03 -29.97
CA GLY A 4 7.37 2.98 -29.40
C GLY A 4 6.81 1.55 -29.32
N ALA A 5 6.87 0.81 -30.43
CA ALA A 5 7.03 -0.64 -30.39
C ALA A 5 7.88 -1.11 -31.58
N SER A 6 8.83 -2.02 -31.35
CA SER A 6 9.67 -2.63 -32.38
C SER A 6 9.05 -3.89 -33.01
N ALA A 7 7.84 -4.27 -32.58
CA ALA A 7 7.09 -5.40 -33.12
C ALA A 7 6.06 -4.88 -34.12
N VAL A 8 6.21 -5.28 -35.38
CA VAL A 8 5.23 -4.96 -36.44
C VAL A 8 4.04 -5.88 -36.28
N SER A 9 2.87 -5.33 -35.95
CA SER A 9 1.59 -6.03 -36.08
C SER A 9 0.95 -5.64 -37.40
N THR A 10 0.62 -6.61 -38.25
CA THR A 10 -0.14 -6.36 -39.49
C THR A 10 -1.61 -6.25 -39.13
N ALA A 11 -2.19 -5.07 -39.29
CA ALA A 11 -3.64 -4.85 -39.23
C ALA A 11 -4.12 -4.31 -40.58
N GLN A 12 -5.29 -4.77 -41.04
CA GLN A 12 -6.00 -4.17 -42.15
C GLN A 12 -7.04 -3.20 -41.59
N LEU A 13 -6.96 -1.93 -41.96
CA LEU A 13 -8.00 -0.94 -41.71
C LEU A 13 -8.78 -0.73 -43.01
N ILE A 14 -10.07 -1.04 -43.00
CA ILE A 14 -11.00 -0.71 -44.07
C ILE A 14 -11.76 0.53 -43.63
N ILE A 15 -11.77 1.59 -44.45
CA ILE A 15 -12.58 2.79 -44.21
C ILE A 15 -13.61 2.87 -45.33
N THR A 16 -14.89 2.96 -44.97
CA THR A 16 -15.98 3.08 -45.93
C THR A 16 -16.31 4.55 -46.20
N SER A 17 -17.02 4.82 -47.30
CA SER A 17 -17.49 6.17 -47.64
C SER A 17 -18.54 6.72 -46.67
N SER A 18 -19.18 5.87 -45.85
CA SER A 18 -20.08 6.29 -44.76
C SER A 18 -19.33 6.83 -43.53
N GLY A 19 -18.00 6.69 -43.49
CA GLY A 19 -17.20 7.02 -42.31
C GLY A 19 -17.07 5.87 -41.31
N ASP A 20 -17.64 4.70 -41.61
CA ASP A 20 -17.41 3.50 -40.82
C ASP A 20 -16.00 2.97 -41.07
N PHE A 21 -15.48 2.22 -40.12
CA PHE A 21 -14.22 1.52 -40.29
C PHE A 21 -14.28 0.10 -39.72
N GLU A 22 -13.49 -0.79 -40.30
CA GLU A 22 -13.28 -2.16 -39.85
C GLU A 22 -11.78 -2.37 -39.62
N ILE A 23 -11.43 -2.98 -38.49
CA ILE A 23 -10.05 -3.37 -38.17
C ILE A 23 -9.99 -4.88 -38.14
N ILE A 24 -9.19 -5.47 -39.02
CA ILE A 24 -8.99 -6.90 -39.12
C ILE A 24 -7.54 -7.20 -38.72
N PHE A 25 -7.37 -8.11 -37.77
CA PHE A 25 -6.07 -8.62 -37.35
C PHE A 25 -5.87 -10.02 -37.94
N GLU A 26 -4.78 -10.24 -38.69
CA GLU A 26 -4.46 -11.54 -39.31
C GLU A 26 -4.10 -12.59 -38.24
N SER A 27 -3.31 -12.19 -37.25
CA SER A 27 -3.05 -12.96 -36.03
C SER A 27 -2.70 -12.01 -34.89
N VAL A 28 -3.26 -12.29 -33.71
CA VAL A 28 -2.95 -11.55 -32.48
C VAL A 28 -2.01 -12.44 -31.65
N ALA A 29 -0.72 -12.39 -31.96
CA ALA A 29 0.30 -13.02 -31.12
C ALA A 29 0.58 -12.10 -29.92
N LEU A 30 -0.22 -12.24 -28.85
CA LEU A 30 0.02 -11.55 -27.60
C LEU A 30 1.20 -12.20 -26.88
N THR A 31 2.41 -11.77 -27.22
CA THR A 31 3.54 -11.94 -26.30
C THR A 31 3.34 -10.90 -25.20
N VAL A 32 2.42 -11.17 -24.27
CA VAL A 32 2.32 -10.38 -23.05
C VAL A 32 3.67 -10.50 -22.35
N GLN A 33 4.29 -9.36 -22.06
CA GLN A 33 5.58 -9.36 -21.38
C GLN A 33 5.45 -10.16 -20.08
N ALA A 34 6.48 -10.96 -19.74
CA ALA A 34 6.50 -11.76 -18.52
C ALA A 34 6.35 -10.95 -17.23
N ASN A 35 6.39 -9.60 -17.32
CA ASN A 35 6.11 -8.68 -16.22
C ASN A 35 4.62 -8.45 -15.94
N GLY A 36 3.70 -9.08 -16.70
CA GLY A 36 2.25 -9.00 -16.45
C GLY A 36 1.61 -7.65 -16.78
N SER A 37 2.27 -6.80 -17.57
CA SER A 37 1.71 -5.53 -18.05
C SER A 37 0.55 -5.79 -19.01
N SER A 38 -0.57 -5.10 -18.81
CA SER A 38 -1.72 -5.16 -19.72
C SER A 38 -1.37 -4.55 -21.08
N ILE A 39 -1.78 -5.22 -22.15
CA ILE A 39 -1.79 -4.69 -23.51
C ILE A 39 -3.19 -4.17 -23.77
N TYR A 40 -3.33 -2.86 -23.96
CA TYR A 40 -4.61 -2.25 -24.30
C TYR A 40 -4.76 -2.20 -25.82
N VAL A 41 -5.81 -2.80 -26.36
CA VAL A 41 -6.18 -2.70 -27.78
C VAL A 41 -7.51 -1.97 -27.84
N GLY A 42 -7.65 -0.97 -28.69
CA GLY A 42 -8.86 -0.18 -28.73
C GLY A 42 -8.88 0.85 -29.84
N THR A 43 -10.00 1.56 -29.93
CA THR A 43 -10.21 2.68 -30.85
C THR A 43 -10.79 3.85 -30.08
N ASN A 44 -10.40 5.07 -30.46
CA ASN A 44 -10.99 6.28 -29.89
C ASN A 44 -11.41 7.17 -31.07
N PRO A 45 -12.67 7.66 -31.11
CA PRO A 45 -13.17 8.51 -32.19
C PRO A 45 -12.45 9.88 -32.27
N GLY A 46 -11.60 10.20 -31.29
CA GLY A 46 -10.87 11.46 -31.21
C GLY A 46 -11.68 12.57 -30.53
N GLY A 47 -11.05 13.73 -30.34
CA GLY A 47 -11.63 14.85 -29.59
C GLY A 47 -11.35 14.78 -28.09
N SER A 48 -11.91 15.72 -27.33
CA SER A 48 -11.74 15.82 -25.88
C SER A 48 -12.74 14.97 -25.09
N SER A 49 -13.31 13.92 -25.70
CA SER A 49 -14.23 13.01 -25.00
C SER A 49 -13.43 12.16 -24.01
N PRO A 50 -13.68 12.28 -22.69
CA PRO A 50 -12.97 11.51 -21.68
C PRO A 50 -13.46 10.06 -21.58
N ASP A 51 -14.59 9.74 -22.22
CA ASP A 51 -15.27 8.47 -22.05
C ASP A 51 -14.59 7.37 -22.88
N VAL A 52 -13.98 6.43 -22.17
CA VAL A 52 -13.31 5.26 -22.73
C VAL A 52 -13.85 4.04 -22.00
N THR A 53 -14.41 3.08 -22.74
CA THR A 53 -15.12 1.92 -22.20
C THR A 53 -14.35 0.64 -22.46
N GLU A 54 -14.17 -0.19 -21.43
CA GLU A 54 -13.66 -1.55 -21.62
C GLU A 54 -14.74 -2.46 -22.22
N VAL A 55 -14.39 -3.23 -23.25
CA VAL A 55 -15.29 -4.13 -23.99
C VAL A 55 -14.67 -5.52 -24.12
N ASP A 56 -15.50 -6.51 -24.43
CA ASP A 56 -15.05 -7.85 -24.79
C ASP A 56 -15.12 -8.01 -26.32
N PHE A 57 -13.97 -7.97 -27.01
CA PHE A 57 -13.90 -8.16 -28.46
C PHE A 57 -14.23 -9.60 -28.90
N SER A 58 -14.40 -10.54 -27.98
CA SER A 58 -14.98 -11.85 -28.31
C SER A 58 -16.51 -11.81 -28.42
N SER A 59 -17.15 -10.73 -27.94
CA SER A 59 -18.59 -10.53 -27.94
C SER A 59 -18.99 -9.35 -28.85
N LEU A 60 -18.77 -9.54 -30.16
CA LEU A 60 -19.14 -8.56 -31.19
C LEU A 60 -20.58 -8.79 -31.72
N PRO A 61 -21.28 -7.75 -32.22
CA PRO A 61 -20.82 -6.37 -32.37
C PRO A 61 -20.98 -5.53 -31.10
N ILE A 62 -20.03 -4.61 -30.87
CA ILE A 62 -20.18 -3.56 -29.85
C ILE A 62 -21.11 -2.49 -30.41
N THR A 63 -22.23 -2.25 -29.73
CA THR A 63 -23.25 -1.28 -30.17
C THR A 63 -23.48 -0.22 -29.09
N ASN A 64 -23.97 0.96 -29.49
CA ASN A 64 -24.31 2.07 -28.59
C ASN A 64 -23.14 2.70 -27.80
N ASN A 65 -21.91 2.67 -28.33
CA ASN A 65 -20.80 3.42 -27.75
C ASN A 65 -20.48 4.67 -28.60
N THR A 66 -20.34 5.82 -27.94
CA THR A 66 -19.99 7.12 -28.55
C THR A 66 -18.60 7.60 -28.17
N GLY A 67 -17.95 6.95 -27.20
CA GLY A 67 -16.59 7.21 -26.74
C GLY A 67 -15.58 6.22 -27.31
N GLY A 68 -14.37 6.23 -26.73
CA GLY A 68 -13.37 5.22 -27.04
C GLY A 68 -13.79 3.85 -26.52
N VAL A 69 -13.39 2.79 -27.21
CA VAL A 69 -13.50 1.40 -26.74
C VAL A 69 -12.11 0.80 -26.62
N TYR A 70 -11.89 -0.02 -25.61
CA TYR A 70 -10.67 -0.83 -25.50
C TYR A 70 -10.95 -2.18 -24.86
N GLN A 71 -10.07 -3.15 -25.08
CA GLN A 71 -9.97 -4.36 -24.27
C GLN A 71 -8.54 -4.44 -23.72
N ALA A 72 -8.40 -4.71 -22.43
CA ALA A 72 -7.11 -5.04 -21.85
C ALA A 72 -6.84 -6.55 -22.00
N PHE A 73 -5.69 -6.88 -22.58
CA PHE A 73 -5.18 -8.23 -22.69
C PHE A 73 -4.01 -8.42 -21.73
N PHE A 74 -4.09 -9.42 -20.86
CA PHE A 74 -3.02 -9.77 -19.94
C PHE A 74 -2.99 -11.29 -19.76
N VAL A 75 -1.78 -11.85 -19.67
CA VAL A 75 -1.57 -13.24 -19.25
C VAL A 75 -1.07 -13.18 -17.83
N ARG A 76 -1.97 -13.38 -16.87
CA ARG A 76 -1.62 -13.57 -15.47
C ARG A 76 -2.12 -14.93 -15.03
N SER A 77 -1.33 -15.59 -14.18
CA SER A 77 -1.70 -16.88 -13.57
C SER A 77 -2.88 -16.75 -12.61
N SER A 78 -3.26 -15.52 -12.25
CA SER A 78 -4.40 -15.20 -11.39
C SER A 78 -5.06 -13.90 -11.85
N PRO A 79 -6.39 -13.74 -11.68
CA PRO A 79 -7.10 -12.52 -12.07
C PRO A 79 -6.62 -11.28 -11.28
N VAL A 80 -6.79 -10.10 -11.90
CA VAL A 80 -6.54 -8.80 -11.26
C VAL A 80 -7.88 -8.12 -11.03
N VAL A 81 -8.01 -7.44 -9.90
CA VAL A 81 -9.20 -6.63 -9.61
C VAL A 81 -9.10 -5.33 -10.40
N ASN A 82 -10.13 -5.01 -11.19
CA ASN A 82 -10.29 -3.66 -11.73
C ASN A 82 -10.73 -2.72 -10.59
N GLU A 83 -9.75 -2.20 -9.84
CA GLU A 83 -9.96 -1.35 -8.65
C GLU A 83 -10.91 -0.19 -8.94
N LEU A 84 -10.74 0.48 -10.09
CA LEU A 84 -11.57 1.61 -10.50
C LEU A 84 -13.04 1.20 -10.65
N ALA A 85 -13.30 0.10 -11.38
CA ALA A 85 -14.66 -0.39 -11.59
C ALA A 85 -15.34 -0.80 -10.27
N VAL A 86 -14.62 -1.46 -9.36
CA VAL A 86 -15.17 -1.83 -8.04
C VAL A 86 -15.47 -0.59 -7.20
N ILE A 87 -14.56 0.40 -7.18
CA ILE A 87 -14.77 1.66 -6.45
C ILE A 87 -15.98 2.43 -7.01
N GLN A 88 -16.07 2.60 -8.33
CA GLN A 88 -17.19 3.28 -8.96
C GLN A 88 -18.52 2.55 -8.72
N GLN A 89 -18.52 1.21 -8.81
CA GLN A 89 -19.69 0.40 -8.51
C GLN A 89 -20.13 0.54 -7.05
N PHE A 90 -19.18 0.59 -6.11
CA PHE A 90 -19.47 0.80 -4.69
C PHE A 90 -20.12 2.17 -4.45
N TYR A 91 -19.52 3.25 -4.95
CA TYR A 91 -20.03 4.60 -4.76
C TYR A 91 -21.28 4.94 -5.60
N ALA A 92 -21.68 4.08 -6.55
CA ALA A 92 -22.97 4.19 -7.22
C ALA A 92 -24.15 3.94 -6.26
N THR A 93 -23.94 3.21 -5.18
CA THR A 93 -24.99 2.85 -4.20
C THR A 93 -24.67 3.30 -2.77
N HIS A 94 -23.45 3.75 -2.49
CA HIS A 94 -22.99 4.20 -1.18
C HIS A 94 -22.60 5.69 -1.20
N PRO A 95 -22.79 6.41 -0.09
CA PRO A 95 -22.37 7.80 0.01
C PRO A 95 -20.83 7.94 -0.09
N ASP A 96 -20.37 9.02 -0.73
CA ASP A 96 -18.96 9.41 -0.80
C ASP A 96 -18.48 9.98 0.55
N ASN A 97 -18.29 9.09 1.52
CA ASN A 97 -17.93 9.44 2.89
C ASN A 97 -16.98 8.46 3.59
N PHE A 98 -16.17 7.76 2.80
CA PHE A 98 -15.11 6.89 3.28
C PHE A 98 -13.73 7.45 2.88
N GLU A 99 -12.81 7.47 3.85
CA GLU A 99 -11.42 7.87 3.61
C GLU A 99 -10.55 6.69 3.17
N PHE A 100 -10.94 5.47 3.54
CA PHE A 100 -10.26 4.24 3.13
C PHE A 100 -11.21 3.32 2.38
N PHE A 101 -10.73 2.77 1.27
CA PHE A 101 -11.35 1.67 0.56
C PHE A 101 -10.49 0.43 0.78
N VAL A 102 -10.89 -0.43 1.70
CA VAL A 102 -10.17 -1.65 2.05
C VAL A 102 -10.92 -2.83 1.48
N TYR A 103 -10.28 -3.65 0.66
CA TYR A 103 -10.99 -4.74 0.01
C TYR A 103 -10.25 -6.07 0.07
N TRP A 104 -11.07 -7.11 -0.01
CA TRP A 104 -10.69 -8.52 -0.03
C TRP A 104 -11.30 -9.19 -1.24
N THR A 105 -10.77 -10.33 -1.64
CA THR A 105 -11.31 -11.12 -2.76
C THR A 105 -11.67 -12.54 -2.32
N ASN A 106 -12.71 -13.15 -2.90
CA ASN A 106 -12.93 -14.59 -2.72
C ASN A 106 -12.06 -15.47 -3.63
N PHE A 107 -11.25 -14.85 -4.50
CA PHE A 107 -10.34 -15.49 -5.45
C PHE A 107 -8.90 -15.03 -5.20
N THR A 108 -7.92 -15.78 -5.68
CA THR A 108 -6.51 -15.34 -5.63
C THR A 108 -6.35 -14.17 -6.58
N SER A 109 -5.99 -12.99 -6.06
CA SER A 109 -5.60 -11.85 -6.90
C SER A 109 -4.09 -11.82 -7.08
N ASP A 110 -3.62 -11.53 -8.29
CA ASP A 110 -2.19 -11.35 -8.56
C ASP A 110 -1.70 -10.00 -8.01
N LEU A 111 -0.97 -10.07 -6.89
CA LEU A 111 -0.34 -8.92 -6.23
C LEU A 111 1.18 -8.86 -6.47
N GLY A 112 1.70 -9.62 -7.43
CA GLY A 112 3.13 -9.81 -7.59
C GLY A 112 3.73 -10.52 -6.37
N SER A 113 4.80 -9.97 -5.80
CA SER A 113 5.46 -10.52 -4.60
C SER A 113 4.84 -10.06 -3.27
N ALA A 114 3.83 -9.19 -3.31
CA ALA A 114 3.21 -8.63 -2.11
C ALA A 114 2.08 -9.54 -1.58
N LEU A 115 1.90 -9.56 -0.25
CA LEU A 115 0.75 -10.23 0.38
C LEU A 115 -0.48 -9.32 0.42
N ALA A 116 -0.24 -8.03 0.68
CA ALA A 116 -1.20 -6.93 0.72
C ALA A 116 -0.49 -5.66 0.24
N TYR A 117 -1.24 -4.61 -0.08
CA TYR A 117 -0.64 -3.30 -0.39
C TYR A 117 -1.54 -2.12 -0.04
N HIS A 118 -0.91 -0.96 0.12
CA HIS A 118 -1.50 0.37 0.12
C HIS A 118 -1.30 1.11 -1.20
N ARG A 119 -2.31 1.90 -1.59
CA ARG A 119 -2.21 2.93 -2.61
C ARG A 119 -2.78 4.24 -2.09
N GLY A 120 -1.96 5.29 -2.06
CA GLY A 120 -2.39 6.65 -1.74
C GLY A 120 -3.25 7.24 -2.87
N VAL A 121 -4.37 7.85 -2.51
CA VAL A 121 -5.28 8.56 -3.44
C VAL A 121 -5.26 10.06 -3.20
N TYR A 122 -5.25 10.48 -1.94
CA TYR A 122 -5.23 11.90 -1.58
C TYR A 122 -4.48 12.14 -0.28
N SER A 123 -3.71 13.23 -0.26
CA SER A 123 -3.18 13.82 0.96
C SER A 123 -2.88 15.30 0.74
N ASP A 124 -3.39 16.16 1.63
CA ASP A 124 -2.97 17.56 1.79
C ASP A 124 -2.09 17.79 3.04
N ASP A 125 -1.74 16.70 3.73
CA ASP A 125 -0.82 16.70 4.87
C ASP A 125 0.58 17.17 4.46
N SER A 126 1.38 17.61 5.43
CA SER A 126 2.80 17.95 5.28
C SER A 126 3.57 17.67 6.57
N GLY A 127 4.91 17.69 6.51
CA GLY A 127 5.76 17.41 7.67
C GLY A 127 5.95 15.92 7.96
N PHE A 128 5.76 15.05 6.96
CA PHE A 128 5.89 13.59 7.08
C PHE A 128 6.69 12.93 5.94
N GLY A 129 7.42 13.70 5.12
CA GLY A 129 8.26 13.14 4.05
C GLY A 129 7.60 12.88 2.70
N ARG A 130 6.39 13.40 2.47
CA ARG A 130 5.74 13.31 1.16
C ARG A 130 5.15 14.63 0.70
N ASP A 131 5.16 14.81 -0.62
CA ASP A 131 4.43 15.87 -1.30
C ASP A 131 2.92 15.66 -1.19
N ARG A 132 2.17 16.75 -1.36
CA ARG A 132 0.71 16.72 -1.45
C ARG A 132 0.28 16.18 -2.81
N TYR A 133 -0.80 15.42 -2.84
CA TYR A 133 -1.34 14.82 -4.06
C TYR A 133 -2.85 14.66 -3.98
N ASP A 134 -3.51 14.69 -5.13
CA ASP A 134 -4.95 14.47 -5.26
C ASP A 134 -5.28 13.75 -6.57
N SER A 135 -5.59 12.47 -6.45
CA SER A 135 -6.00 11.61 -7.56
C SER A 135 -7.48 11.25 -7.49
N ARG A 136 -8.26 11.87 -6.59
CA ARG A 136 -9.67 11.48 -6.32
C ARG A 136 -10.56 11.62 -7.55
N SER A 137 -10.32 12.61 -8.39
CA SER A 137 -11.06 12.81 -9.64
C SER A 137 -10.96 11.62 -10.59
N GLY A 138 -9.84 10.88 -10.56
CA GLY A 138 -9.68 9.65 -11.35
C GLY A 138 -10.60 8.51 -10.91
N TYR A 139 -11.12 8.57 -9.69
CA TYR A 139 -12.07 7.60 -9.14
C TYR A 139 -13.51 8.12 -9.11
N GLY A 140 -13.75 9.40 -9.46
CA GLY A 140 -15.08 10.01 -9.38
C GLY A 140 -15.57 10.27 -7.96
N VAL A 141 -14.67 10.43 -6.99
CA VAL A 141 -14.97 10.60 -5.56
C VAL A 141 -14.32 11.86 -5.00
N THR A 142 -14.66 12.24 -3.77
CA THR A 142 -14.16 13.44 -3.09
C THR A 142 -13.58 13.16 -1.72
N ARG A 143 -13.84 11.99 -1.10
CA ARG A 143 -13.36 11.70 0.26
C ARG A 143 -12.25 10.66 0.37
N LEU A 144 -12.11 9.80 -0.64
CA LEU A 144 -11.13 8.71 -0.63
C LEU A 144 -9.69 9.21 -0.50
N GLN A 145 -8.96 8.70 0.49
CA GLN A 145 -7.56 9.03 0.77
C GLN A 145 -6.63 7.85 0.50
N SER A 146 -7.10 6.62 0.67
CA SER A 146 -6.27 5.41 0.58
C SER A 146 -7.06 4.20 0.12
N ILE A 147 -6.42 3.34 -0.67
CA ILE A 147 -6.93 2.03 -1.08
C ILE A 147 -6.00 0.97 -0.48
N VAL A 148 -6.59 -0.06 0.12
CA VAL A 148 -5.84 -1.20 0.69
C VAL A 148 -6.40 -2.51 0.12
N ASN A 149 -5.53 -3.34 -0.43
CA ASN A 149 -5.89 -4.67 -0.92
C ASN A 149 -5.30 -5.73 0.01
N ASN A 150 -6.17 -6.51 0.64
CA ASN A 150 -5.79 -7.58 1.56
C ASN A 150 -5.75 -8.96 0.92
N ASN A 151 -5.91 -9.08 -0.40
CA ASN A 151 -6.00 -10.38 -1.07
C ASN A 151 -7.20 -11.20 -0.53
N ARG A 152 -7.14 -12.53 -0.65
CA ARG A 152 -8.18 -13.43 -0.17
C ARG A 152 -8.00 -13.89 1.28
N PRO A 153 -9.09 -14.14 2.04
CA PRO A 153 -9.02 -14.66 3.42
C PRO A 153 -8.13 -15.89 3.61
N GLY A 154 -8.07 -16.76 2.60
CA GLY A 154 -7.32 -18.01 2.65
C GLY A 154 -5.79 -17.86 2.72
N VAL A 155 -5.20 -16.69 2.44
CA VAL A 155 -3.75 -16.49 2.60
C VAL A 155 -3.36 -16.23 4.05
N TYR A 156 -4.33 -15.90 4.92
CA TYR A 156 -4.07 -15.64 6.33
C TYR A 156 -4.34 -16.86 7.22
N GLY A 157 -3.73 -16.92 8.40
CA GLY A 157 -4.13 -17.85 9.46
C GLY A 157 -5.55 -17.58 9.97
N ALA A 158 -6.13 -18.49 10.75
CA ALA A 158 -7.48 -18.28 11.32
C ALA A 158 -7.51 -17.21 12.41
N ASP A 159 -6.42 -17.08 13.17
CA ASP A 159 -6.23 -16.07 14.21
C ASP A 159 -5.54 -14.83 13.60
N PRO A 160 -6.16 -13.64 13.63
CA PRO A 160 -5.57 -12.40 13.10
C PRO A 160 -4.35 -11.91 13.89
N HIS A 161 -4.14 -12.39 15.12
CA HIS A 161 -2.98 -12.09 15.96
C HIS A 161 -1.81 -13.06 15.73
N ALA A 162 -2.05 -14.19 15.06
CA ALA A 162 -1.02 -15.19 14.82
C ALA A 162 0.11 -14.63 13.95
N ARG A 163 1.35 -14.78 14.43
CA ARG A 163 2.57 -14.24 13.81
C ARG A 163 3.14 -15.20 12.77
N THR A 164 2.45 -15.34 11.65
CA THR A 164 2.76 -16.36 10.64
C THR A 164 3.45 -15.84 9.38
N PHE A 165 3.70 -14.53 9.27
CA PHE A 165 4.22 -13.92 8.04
C PHE A 165 5.62 -13.33 8.23
N GLY A 166 6.51 -13.61 7.27
CA GLY A 166 7.85 -13.01 7.21
C GLY A 166 8.58 -13.02 8.56
N ASP A 167 9.03 -11.84 8.97
CA ASP A 167 9.77 -11.58 10.22
C ASP A 167 8.88 -11.54 11.49
N GLY A 168 7.82 -12.36 11.54
CA GLY A 168 6.92 -12.43 12.71
C GLY A 168 5.75 -11.45 12.69
N ASN A 169 5.33 -11.03 11.50
CA ASN A 169 4.11 -10.25 11.28
C ASN A 169 2.86 -11.10 11.51
N SER A 170 1.84 -10.48 12.11
CA SER A 170 0.46 -10.97 12.10
C SER A 170 -0.35 -10.29 11.00
N TYR A 171 -1.58 -10.73 10.75
CA TYR A 171 -2.48 -10.00 9.85
C TYR A 171 -2.68 -8.55 10.32
N LEU A 172 -2.89 -8.34 11.62
CA LEU A 172 -3.09 -7.00 12.17
C LEU A 172 -1.84 -6.12 12.05
N GLY A 173 -0.65 -6.70 12.18
CA GLY A 173 0.61 -6.01 11.93
C GLY A 173 0.73 -5.54 10.48
N ILE A 174 0.34 -6.39 9.52
CA ILE A 174 0.32 -6.05 8.09
C ILE A 174 -0.73 -4.97 7.80
N MET A 175 -1.93 -5.08 8.35
CA MET A 175 -2.95 -4.03 8.21
C MET A 175 -2.50 -2.69 8.78
N ALA A 176 -1.75 -2.70 9.87
CA ALA A 176 -1.16 -1.50 10.43
C ALA A 176 -0.10 -0.89 9.53
N GLN A 177 0.73 -1.71 8.88
CA GLN A 177 1.68 -1.25 7.85
C GLN A 177 0.93 -0.65 6.65
N GLU A 178 -0.03 -1.38 6.07
CA GLU A 178 -0.74 -0.90 4.87
C GLU A 178 -1.62 0.33 5.17
N THR A 179 -2.23 0.42 6.34
CA THR A 179 -2.94 1.65 6.74
C THR A 179 -1.96 2.77 7.05
N GLY A 180 -0.82 2.45 7.66
CA GLY A 180 0.20 3.38 8.10
C GLY A 180 0.94 4.03 6.93
N HIS A 181 1.06 3.39 5.77
CA HIS A 181 1.58 3.98 4.51
C HIS A 181 0.87 5.25 4.04
N ARG A 182 -0.29 5.57 4.61
CA ARG A 182 -0.88 6.89 4.47
C ARG A 182 0.00 8.02 5.04
N TRP A 183 0.83 7.74 6.05
CA TRP A 183 1.61 8.73 6.82
C TRP A 183 3.06 8.34 7.12
N LEU A 184 3.39 7.06 7.18
CA LEU A 184 4.57 6.59 7.90
C LEU A 184 5.73 6.19 6.98
N ALA A 185 6.94 6.22 7.53
CA ALA A 185 8.15 5.73 6.86
C ALA A 185 8.55 6.44 5.56
N PHE A 186 8.27 7.74 5.46
CA PHE A 186 8.78 8.63 4.42
C PHE A 186 9.66 9.80 4.89
N PRO A 187 9.61 10.28 6.15
CA PRO A 187 10.36 11.48 6.50
C PRO A 187 11.86 11.23 6.39
N GLU A 188 12.60 12.30 6.15
CA GLU A 188 14.04 12.34 6.29
C GLU A 188 14.41 13.12 7.57
N MET A 189 15.70 13.11 7.90
CA MET A 189 16.22 13.84 9.06
C MET A 189 17.34 14.79 8.67
N ASN A 190 17.49 15.87 9.43
CA ASN A 190 18.59 16.81 9.32
C ASN A 190 19.55 16.64 10.51
N ILE A 191 20.63 15.88 10.28
CA ILE A 191 21.75 15.71 11.22
C ILE A 191 23.05 15.90 10.44
N SER A 192 23.87 16.86 10.87
CA SER A 192 25.12 17.21 10.17
C SER A 192 26.04 15.99 10.02
N GLY A 193 26.42 15.68 8.77
CA GLY A 193 27.33 14.57 8.46
C GLY A 193 26.69 13.17 8.48
N VAL A 194 25.35 13.10 8.59
CA VAL A 194 24.59 11.85 8.52
C VAL A 194 23.72 11.87 7.26
N ASP A 195 23.58 10.71 6.61
CA ASP A 195 22.66 10.53 5.49
C ASP A 195 21.21 10.82 5.93
N PRO A 196 20.49 11.76 5.29
CA PRO A 196 19.13 12.13 5.67
C PRO A 196 18.12 10.96 5.58
N THR A 197 18.40 9.94 4.76
CA THR A 197 17.52 8.78 4.58
C THR A 197 17.91 7.58 5.45
N LEU A 198 18.88 7.71 6.36
CA LEU A 198 19.44 6.56 7.10
C LEU A 198 18.39 5.79 7.95
N MET A 199 17.28 6.44 8.31
CA MET A 199 16.16 5.81 9.02
C MET A 199 15.17 5.09 8.10
N LEU A 200 15.31 5.21 6.78
CA LEU A 200 14.47 4.57 5.78
C LEU A 200 15.10 3.28 5.24
N GLY A 201 14.24 2.31 4.94
CA GLY A 201 14.60 0.99 4.44
C GLY A 201 13.97 0.72 3.07
N ARG A 202 13.32 -0.44 2.94
CA ARG A 202 12.78 -0.94 1.67
C ARG A 202 11.92 0.11 0.95
N ALA A 203 12.28 0.37 -0.30
CA ALA A 203 11.61 1.32 -1.19
C ALA A 203 11.52 2.77 -0.66
N ASN A 204 12.35 3.14 0.33
CA ASN A 204 12.22 4.41 1.07
C ASN A 204 10.79 4.63 1.58
N ALA A 205 10.16 3.54 2.00
CA ALA A 205 8.75 3.48 2.38
C ALA A 205 8.52 2.57 3.59
N HIS A 206 9.58 2.18 4.28
CA HIS A 206 9.56 1.35 5.48
C HIS A 206 10.67 1.86 6.40
N TRP A 207 10.55 1.63 7.69
CA TRP A 207 11.64 1.94 8.60
C TRP A 207 12.82 1.01 8.36
N SER A 208 14.03 1.57 8.40
CA SER A 208 15.27 0.81 8.30
C SER A 208 15.35 -0.25 9.40
N TYR A 209 15.81 -1.45 9.07
CA TYR A 209 16.11 -2.51 10.02
C TYR A 209 16.92 -2.02 11.24
N PHE A 210 17.85 -1.10 11.00
CA PHE A 210 18.75 -0.55 12.02
C PHE A 210 18.12 0.55 12.88
N PHE A 211 16.91 0.98 12.56
CA PHE A 211 16.21 2.04 13.26
C PHE A 211 15.51 1.49 14.51
N HIS A 212 15.65 2.19 15.64
CA HIS A 212 14.98 1.84 16.89
C HIS A 212 13.54 2.35 16.89
N THR A 213 12.63 1.53 16.37
CA THR A 213 11.21 1.88 16.20
C THR A 213 10.32 1.27 17.28
N GLU A 214 10.91 0.64 18.30
CA GLU A 214 10.19 -0.19 19.27
C GLU A 214 9.41 -1.34 18.60
N ASN A 215 9.83 -1.74 17.38
CA ASN A 215 9.15 -2.63 16.43
C ASN A 215 7.79 -2.11 15.96
N SER A 216 7.76 -0.89 15.44
CA SER A 216 6.66 -0.40 14.62
C SER A 216 6.28 -1.43 13.54
N SER A 217 4.99 -1.46 13.18
CA SER A 217 4.50 -2.22 12.03
C SER A 217 5.15 -1.82 10.70
N GLU A 218 5.80 -0.65 10.63
CA GLU A 218 6.46 -0.14 9.44
C GLU A 218 7.91 -0.62 9.27
N GLY A 219 8.48 -1.34 10.23
CA GLY A 219 9.87 -1.78 10.17
C GLY A 219 10.69 -1.52 11.42
N GLY A 220 11.97 -1.87 11.33
CA GLY A 220 12.98 -1.58 12.35
C GLY A 220 13.06 -2.60 13.47
N GLY A 221 13.60 -2.17 14.61
CA GLY A 221 13.87 -3.04 15.76
C GLY A 221 13.62 -2.38 17.11
N ASN A 222 13.50 -3.19 18.16
CA ASN A 222 13.57 -2.75 19.55
C ASN A 222 14.98 -3.03 20.11
N TRP A 223 15.93 -2.27 19.60
CA TRP A 223 17.37 -2.41 19.86
C TRP A 223 17.77 -2.03 21.29
N VAL A 224 18.50 -2.94 21.94
CA VAL A 224 19.14 -2.70 23.26
C VAL A 224 20.65 -2.93 23.12
N LEU A 225 21.47 -2.02 23.65
CA LEU A 225 22.93 -2.18 23.67
C LEU A 225 23.29 -3.42 24.51
N SER A 226 23.89 -4.44 23.87
CA SER A 226 24.28 -5.70 24.52
C SER A 226 25.77 -5.78 24.81
N SER A 227 26.62 -5.08 24.04
CA SER A 227 28.04 -4.91 24.36
C SER A 227 28.65 -3.69 23.66
N GLY A 228 29.82 -3.23 24.13
CA GLY A 228 30.49 -2.05 23.58
C GLY A 228 29.95 -0.73 24.14
N ASN A 229 29.96 0.31 23.33
CA ASN A 229 29.45 1.65 23.67
C ASN A 229 28.77 2.31 22.47
N SER A 230 28.27 3.54 22.62
CA SER A 230 27.55 4.25 21.55
C SER A 230 28.36 4.47 20.26
N SER A 231 29.69 4.50 20.31
CA SER A 231 30.53 4.71 19.12
C SER A 231 30.82 3.43 18.34
N ASN A 232 30.77 2.26 19.00
CA ASN A 232 30.97 0.95 18.39
C ASN A 232 30.29 -0.12 19.25
N GLY A 233 28.95 -0.13 19.19
CA GLY A 233 28.11 -0.98 20.04
C GLY A 233 27.58 -2.16 19.26
N THR A 234 27.42 -3.30 19.92
CA THR A 234 26.53 -4.36 19.44
C THR A 234 25.21 -4.21 20.15
N TYR A 235 24.15 -4.16 19.37
CA TYR A 235 22.78 -4.05 19.80
C TYR A 235 22.06 -5.36 19.49
N THR A 236 21.18 -5.78 20.39
CA THR A 236 20.35 -6.96 20.24
C THR A 236 18.89 -6.54 20.28
N ASN A 237 18.09 -7.01 19.33
CA ASN A 237 16.65 -6.80 19.38
C ASN A 237 16.06 -7.58 20.55
N LYS A 238 15.29 -6.89 21.39
CA LYS A 238 14.79 -7.39 22.67
C LYS A 238 13.97 -8.68 22.49
N ALA A 239 14.06 -9.57 23.48
CA ALA A 239 13.24 -10.78 23.51
C ALA A 239 11.75 -10.42 23.46
N ASN A 240 10.94 -11.25 22.78
CA ASN A 240 9.50 -11.05 22.57
C ASN A 240 9.11 -9.73 21.88
N SER A 241 10.07 -9.06 21.23
CA SER A 241 9.83 -7.79 20.57
C SER A 241 9.68 -8.06 19.08
N PHE A 242 8.45 -8.37 18.69
CA PHE A 242 8.01 -8.54 17.30
C PHE A 242 7.32 -7.26 16.83
N VAL A 243 7.27 -7.07 15.52
CA VAL A 243 6.50 -5.97 14.90
C VAL A 243 5.06 -5.92 15.37
N ASN A 244 4.68 -4.75 15.87
CA ASN A 244 3.34 -4.52 16.36
C ASN A 244 3.06 -3.03 16.52
N GLY A 245 2.03 -2.54 15.85
CA GLY A 245 1.42 -1.26 16.13
C GLY A 245 2.31 -0.09 15.76
N TYR A 246 2.22 0.97 16.58
CA TYR A 246 2.83 2.26 16.31
C TYR A 246 3.61 2.73 17.54
N ASN A 247 4.72 3.40 17.29
CA ASN A 247 5.50 4.08 18.33
C ASN A 247 5.13 5.58 18.42
N SER A 248 5.78 6.30 19.34
CA SER A 248 5.52 7.72 19.53
C SER A 248 5.85 8.59 18.30
N LEU A 249 6.87 8.24 17.51
CA LEU A 249 7.19 8.94 16.26
C LEU A 249 6.11 8.67 15.20
N ASP A 250 5.66 7.43 15.07
CA ASP A 250 4.59 7.06 14.14
C ASP A 250 3.32 7.85 14.44
N GLU A 251 2.88 7.87 15.69
CA GLU A 251 1.70 8.65 16.09
C GLU A 251 1.87 10.15 15.83
N TYR A 252 3.08 10.71 15.99
CA TYR A 252 3.33 12.11 15.63
C TYR A 252 3.16 12.33 14.13
N LEU A 253 3.72 11.44 13.30
CA LEU A 253 3.61 11.52 11.83
C LEU A 253 2.18 11.30 11.35
N MET A 254 1.38 10.49 12.04
CA MET A 254 -0.06 10.36 11.81
C MET A 254 -0.83 11.62 12.24
N GLY A 255 -0.22 12.52 13.01
CA GLY A 255 -0.87 13.68 13.60
C GLY A 255 -1.72 13.31 14.83
N LEU A 256 -1.44 12.21 15.51
CA LEU A 256 -2.15 11.76 16.73
C LEU A 256 -1.45 12.24 18.01
N ARG A 257 -0.17 12.59 17.91
CA ARG A 257 0.70 12.95 19.04
C ARG A 257 1.38 14.31 18.84
N ASP A 258 1.56 15.07 19.93
CA ASP A 258 2.32 16.32 19.89
C ASP A 258 3.83 16.05 19.85
N SER A 259 4.62 16.93 19.26
CA SER A 259 6.08 16.72 19.12
C SER A 259 6.81 16.57 20.46
N ASN A 260 6.31 17.21 21.52
CA ASN A 260 6.88 17.11 22.87
C ASN A 260 6.55 15.80 23.60
N GLU A 261 5.67 14.97 23.05
CA GLU A 261 5.32 13.62 23.54
C GLU A 261 6.13 12.52 22.79
N VAL A 262 6.97 12.89 21.82
CA VAL A 262 7.80 11.95 21.05
C VAL A 262 9.05 11.60 21.85
N TYR A 263 9.24 10.30 22.12
CA TYR A 263 10.41 9.84 22.85
C TYR A 263 11.66 9.87 21.96
N PRO A 264 12.85 10.15 22.51
CA PRO A 264 14.10 10.05 21.77
C PRO A 264 14.28 8.64 21.19
N THR A 265 14.73 8.57 19.94
CA THR A 265 15.06 7.32 19.26
C THR A 265 16.48 7.40 18.69
N PHE A 266 16.93 6.36 18.00
CA PHE A 266 18.24 6.32 17.36
C PHE A 266 18.26 5.34 16.20
N VAL A 267 19.21 5.52 15.30
CA VAL A 267 19.57 4.55 14.27
C VAL A 267 20.98 4.04 14.52
N ILE A 268 21.22 2.75 14.30
CA ILE A 268 22.56 2.17 14.38
C ILE A 268 23.22 2.36 13.02
N SER A 269 24.11 3.35 12.89
CA SER A 269 24.92 3.58 11.70
C SER A 269 26.14 2.65 11.66
N SER A 270 26.31 1.91 10.57
CA SER A 270 27.48 1.07 10.35
C SER A 270 28.07 1.32 8.96
N THR A 271 29.35 0.99 8.74
CA THR A 271 29.94 1.02 7.40
C THR A 271 29.33 -0.02 6.44
N ALA A 272 28.51 -0.93 6.96
CA ALA A 272 27.66 -1.85 6.21
C ALA A 272 26.20 -1.33 6.08
N ASN A 273 25.94 -0.05 6.35
CA ASN A 273 24.63 0.57 6.13
C ASN A 273 24.67 1.47 4.89
N ASN A 274 24.83 0.89 3.69
CA ASN A 274 24.31 1.59 2.52
C ASN A 274 22.77 1.37 2.47
N ILE A 275 22.05 2.25 1.80
CA ILE A 275 20.59 2.12 1.62
C ILE A 275 20.24 0.70 1.12
N GLN A 276 21.09 0.07 0.31
CA GLN A 276 20.95 -1.32 -0.14
C GLN A 276 20.94 -2.36 1.01
N ASP A 277 21.78 -2.21 2.03
CA ASP A 277 21.81 -3.10 3.19
C ASP A 277 20.63 -2.84 4.16
N ALA A 278 20.05 -1.62 4.14
CA ALA A 278 18.82 -1.26 4.86
C ALA A 278 17.51 -1.57 4.08
N SER A 279 17.58 -1.61 2.75
CA SER A 279 16.44 -1.77 1.83
C SER A 279 16.34 -3.16 1.20
N GLY A 280 17.35 -4.01 1.38
CA GLY A 280 17.37 -5.37 0.84
C GLY A 280 18.77 -5.91 0.54
N TYR A 281 19.20 -6.84 1.39
CA TYR A 281 19.99 -8.03 1.03
C TYR A 281 21.53 -7.98 1.14
N ARG A 282 22.01 -8.31 2.35
CA ARG A 282 23.06 -9.33 2.55
C ARG A 282 22.77 -10.18 3.81
N GLY A 283 21.95 -11.23 3.68
CA GLY A 283 21.92 -12.32 4.67
C GLY A 283 20.57 -12.77 5.24
N GLY A 284 19.43 -12.41 4.66
CA GLY A 284 18.11 -12.96 5.08
C GLY A 284 17.45 -12.25 6.26
N LYS A 285 17.73 -10.96 6.46
CA LYS A 285 17.02 -10.10 7.40
C LYS A 285 16.06 -9.21 6.59
N GLY A 286 14.75 -9.33 6.80
CA GLY A 286 13.78 -8.41 6.19
C GLY A 286 13.82 -7.04 6.88
N ASP A 287 12.81 -6.20 6.61
CA ASP A 287 12.71 -4.83 7.15
C ASP A 287 12.63 -4.81 8.70
N ASN A 288 12.29 -5.95 9.30
CA ASN A 288 12.06 -6.08 10.72
C ASN A 288 13.17 -6.87 11.39
N ALA A 289 13.65 -6.35 12.51
CA ALA A 289 14.47 -7.15 13.41
C ALA A 289 13.59 -8.20 14.09
N THR A 290 13.95 -9.48 13.97
CA THR A 290 13.32 -10.54 14.78
C THR A 290 14.01 -10.64 16.14
N PRO A 291 13.34 -11.18 17.19
CA PRO A 291 13.91 -11.25 18.52
C PRO A 291 15.28 -11.96 18.55
N GLY A 292 16.23 -11.36 19.26
CA GLY A 292 17.59 -11.92 19.42
C GLY A 292 18.55 -11.64 18.27
N GLN A 293 18.09 -11.08 17.14
CA GLN A 293 19.00 -10.62 16.10
C GLN A 293 19.85 -9.45 16.60
N THR A 294 21.03 -9.30 16.01
CA THR A 294 22.00 -8.26 16.37
C THR A 294 22.33 -7.32 15.22
N ALA A 295 22.72 -6.10 15.59
CA ALA A 295 23.30 -5.09 14.70
C ALA A 295 24.49 -4.45 15.42
N THR A 296 25.56 -4.13 14.68
CA THR A 296 26.76 -3.50 15.24
C THR A 296 27.05 -2.20 14.53
N GLY A 297 27.34 -1.14 15.29
CA GLY A 297 27.64 0.16 14.71
C GLY A 297 27.65 1.29 15.74
N GLN A 298 27.78 2.51 15.21
CA GLN A 298 27.64 3.75 15.95
C GLN A 298 26.15 4.08 16.11
N ARG A 299 25.73 4.39 17.34
CA ARG A 299 24.41 4.96 17.62
C ARG A 299 24.39 6.43 17.20
N VAL A 300 23.43 6.77 16.35
CA VAL A 300 23.08 8.14 15.97
C VAL A 300 21.75 8.45 16.63
N ASP A 301 21.79 9.28 17.67
CA ASP A 301 20.57 9.75 18.33
C ASP A 301 19.74 10.63 17.40
N ILE A 302 18.44 10.36 17.36
CA ILE A 302 17.47 11.09 16.56
C ILE A 302 16.45 11.70 17.52
N LYS A 303 16.26 13.01 17.40
CA LYS A 303 15.20 13.73 18.08
C LYS A 303 14.19 14.24 17.07
N ILE A 304 13.00 14.56 17.54
CA ILE A 304 11.95 15.07 16.66
C ILE A 304 12.35 16.36 15.94
N GLU A 305 13.20 17.18 16.56
CA GLU A 305 13.68 18.42 15.95
C GLU A 305 14.53 18.16 14.70
N ASN A 306 15.21 17.01 14.60
CA ASN A 306 15.96 16.64 13.41
C ASN A 306 15.05 16.41 12.22
N ILE A 307 13.87 15.80 12.46
CA ILE A 307 12.85 15.56 11.43
C ILE A 307 12.14 16.87 11.10
N VAL A 308 11.72 17.64 12.11
CA VAL A 308 11.06 18.94 11.90
C VAL A 308 11.96 19.93 11.14
N ALA A 309 13.27 19.92 11.39
CA ALA A 309 14.22 20.76 10.66
C ALA A 309 14.37 20.37 9.17
N ARG A 310 13.97 19.15 8.78
CA ARG A 310 13.99 18.65 7.40
C ARG A 310 12.64 18.81 6.72
N GLU A 311 11.58 18.36 7.39
CA GLU A 311 10.24 18.19 6.84
C GLU A 311 9.28 19.36 7.16
N GLY A 312 9.65 20.18 8.13
CA GLY A 312 8.73 21.10 8.78
C GLY A 312 7.88 20.43 9.86
N LEU A 313 7.05 21.23 10.55
CA LEU A 313 6.11 20.71 11.53
C LEU A 313 5.03 19.87 10.84
N ARG A 314 4.61 18.77 11.49
CA ARG A 314 3.46 17.99 11.04
C ARG A 314 2.24 18.88 10.96
N TYR A 315 1.64 18.97 9.77
CA TYR A 315 0.43 19.75 9.53
C TYR A 315 -0.59 18.99 8.67
N PRO A 316 -1.87 18.91 9.08
CA PRO A 316 -2.39 19.26 10.40
C PRO A 316 -1.70 18.49 11.54
N GLY A 317 -1.40 19.20 12.62
CA GLY A 317 -0.85 18.61 13.85
C GLY A 317 -1.95 17.98 14.72
N ARG A 318 -1.57 17.48 15.89
CA ARG A 318 -2.48 16.78 16.81
C ARG A 318 -3.78 17.52 17.11
N ALA A 319 -3.74 18.82 17.30
CA ALA A 319 -4.93 19.58 17.65
C ALA A 319 -6.01 19.60 16.54
N THR A 320 -5.62 19.48 15.27
CA THR A 320 -6.52 19.72 14.14
C THR A 320 -6.60 18.60 13.13
N SER A 321 -5.73 17.58 13.20
CA SER A 321 -5.79 16.46 12.27
C SER A 321 -7.00 15.56 12.53
N GLN A 322 -7.44 14.87 11.48
CA GLN A 322 -8.48 13.86 11.55
C GLN A 322 -8.08 12.73 12.50
N LYS A 323 -9.01 12.31 13.37
CA LYS A 323 -8.81 11.23 14.34
C LYS A 323 -9.67 10.00 14.06
N VAL A 324 -10.76 10.19 13.33
CA VAL A 324 -11.70 9.13 12.97
C VAL A 324 -11.70 9.02 11.46
N PHE A 325 -11.30 7.87 10.95
CA PHE A 325 -11.29 7.56 9.52
C PHE A 325 -12.35 6.51 9.25
N ARG A 326 -13.20 6.74 8.24
CA ARG A 326 -14.18 5.74 7.82
C ARG A 326 -13.55 4.83 6.78
N GLN A 327 -13.61 3.53 7.03
CA GLN A 327 -13.16 2.51 6.09
C GLN A 327 -14.37 1.80 5.49
N ALA A 328 -14.55 1.91 4.18
CA ALA A 328 -15.36 0.97 3.45
C ALA A 328 -14.57 -0.33 3.36
N TYR A 329 -15.02 -1.35 4.07
CA TYR A 329 -14.38 -2.65 4.14
C TYR A 329 -15.20 -3.59 3.29
N ILE A 330 -14.62 -4.12 2.22
CA ILE A 330 -15.37 -4.65 1.07
C ILE A 330 -14.94 -6.08 0.77
N TYR A 331 -15.91 -6.95 0.49
CA TYR A 331 -15.65 -8.32 0.05
C TYR A 331 -16.02 -8.53 -1.42
N VAL A 332 -15.01 -8.53 -2.29
CA VAL A 332 -15.18 -8.68 -3.74
C VAL A 332 -15.37 -10.16 -4.10
N VAL A 333 -16.51 -10.46 -4.72
CA VAL A 333 -16.86 -11.80 -5.19
C VAL A 333 -16.65 -11.87 -6.70
N GLU A 334 -15.96 -12.92 -7.15
CA GLU A 334 -15.76 -13.22 -8.57
C GLU A 334 -17.08 -13.23 -9.34
N GLN A 335 -17.08 -12.66 -10.54
CA GLN A 335 -18.25 -12.64 -11.41
C GLN A 335 -18.77 -14.07 -11.64
N GLY A 336 -20.09 -14.24 -11.53
CA GLY A 336 -20.76 -15.53 -11.69
C GLY A 336 -20.74 -16.44 -10.45
N LYS A 337 -20.02 -16.08 -9.37
CA LYS A 337 -20.14 -16.76 -8.07
C LYS A 337 -21.19 -16.10 -7.19
N THR A 338 -21.87 -16.90 -6.38
CA THR A 338 -22.85 -16.42 -5.38
C THR A 338 -22.26 -16.45 -3.98
N VAL A 339 -22.72 -15.48 -3.17
CA VAL A 339 -22.36 -15.34 -1.74
C VAL A 339 -22.71 -16.58 -0.91
N SER A 340 -23.71 -17.35 -1.35
CA SER A 340 -24.20 -18.54 -0.66
C SER A 340 -23.30 -19.78 -0.80
N SER A 341 -22.24 -19.74 -1.61
CA SER A 341 -21.28 -20.85 -1.65
C SER A 341 -20.54 -20.96 -0.32
N SER A 342 -20.35 -22.18 0.18
CA SER A 342 -19.76 -22.43 1.52
C SER A 342 -18.39 -21.78 1.70
N ASP A 343 -17.58 -21.76 0.64
CA ASP A 343 -16.25 -21.17 0.65
C ASP A 343 -16.31 -19.64 0.76
N VAL A 344 -17.30 -19.01 0.11
CA VAL A 344 -17.53 -17.56 0.23
C VAL A 344 -18.04 -17.22 1.62
N ALA A 345 -18.97 -18.00 2.17
CA ALA A 345 -19.47 -17.80 3.53
C ALA A 345 -18.36 -17.91 4.60
N ALA A 346 -17.46 -18.90 4.48
CA ALA A 346 -16.31 -19.03 5.38
C ALA A 346 -15.33 -17.86 5.25
N GLY A 347 -15.09 -17.39 4.01
CA GLY A 347 -14.29 -16.20 3.75
C GLY A 347 -14.87 -14.93 4.38
N ILE A 348 -16.19 -14.74 4.26
CA ILE A 348 -16.92 -13.60 4.84
C ILE A 348 -16.86 -13.63 6.37
N ALA A 349 -17.08 -14.78 7.01
CA ALA A 349 -17.01 -14.89 8.46
C ALA A 349 -15.62 -14.49 9.00
N LYS A 350 -14.56 -14.89 8.30
CA LYS A 350 -13.19 -14.50 8.63
C LYS A 350 -12.91 -13.03 8.38
N TRP A 351 -13.39 -12.51 7.25
CA TRP A 351 -13.31 -11.10 6.89
C TRP A 351 -13.97 -10.20 7.94
N GLN A 352 -15.13 -10.58 8.47
CA GLN A 352 -15.84 -9.89 9.56
C GLN A 352 -15.01 -9.88 10.84
N LEU A 353 -14.54 -11.06 11.29
CA LEU A 353 -13.67 -11.17 12.47
C LEU A 353 -12.44 -10.26 12.37
N PHE A 354 -11.82 -10.23 11.19
CA PHE A 354 -10.61 -9.45 10.95
C PHE A 354 -10.88 -7.95 10.96
N ALA A 355 -12.05 -7.50 10.49
CA ALA A 355 -12.49 -6.12 10.60
C ALA A 355 -12.71 -5.70 12.05
N ASP A 356 -13.39 -6.53 12.86
CA ASP A 356 -13.65 -6.23 14.27
C ASP A 356 -12.34 -6.12 15.07
N GLU A 357 -11.43 -7.08 14.89
CA GLU A 357 -10.13 -7.08 15.54
C GLU A 357 -9.24 -5.92 15.08
N TRP A 358 -9.34 -5.51 13.81
CA TRP A 358 -8.60 -4.37 13.28
C TRP A 358 -8.94 -3.05 13.97
N GLN A 359 -10.22 -2.77 14.19
CA GLN A 359 -10.65 -1.54 14.87
C GLN A 359 -10.09 -1.46 16.29
N ASN A 360 -10.18 -2.57 17.03
CA ASN A 360 -9.64 -2.68 18.39
C ASN A 360 -8.12 -2.52 18.41
N TYR A 361 -7.45 -3.19 17.48
CA TYR A 361 -5.99 -3.14 17.35
C TYR A 361 -5.49 -1.72 17.06
N TYR A 362 -6.08 -1.04 16.08
CA TYR A 362 -5.66 0.31 15.69
C TYR A 362 -5.88 1.31 16.84
N SER A 363 -7.05 1.25 17.50
CA SER A 363 -7.33 2.11 18.65
C SER A 363 -6.34 1.85 19.78
N PHE A 364 -6.08 0.59 20.13
CA PHE A 364 -5.11 0.23 21.18
C PHE A 364 -3.70 0.76 20.87
N TRP A 365 -3.19 0.51 19.67
CA TRP A 365 -1.83 0.89 19.26
C TRP A 365 -1.65 2.36 18.92
N THR A 366 -2.73 3.14 18.91
CA THR A 366 -2.68 4.61 18.86
C THR A 366 -3.03 5.23 20.21
N GLU A 367 -3.01 4.46 21.30
CA GLU A 367 -3.39 4.90 22.65
C GLU A 367 -4.80 5.52 22.74
N GLY A 368 -5.72 5.08 21.87
CA GLY A 368 -7.07 5.62 21.73
C GLY A 368 -7.13 6.98 21.03
N ARG A 369 -6.03 7.47 20.47
CA ARG A 369 -5.96 8.76 19.76
C ARG A 369 -6.50 8.66 18.35
N GLY A 370 -6.39 7.49 17.71
CA GLY A 370 -6.91 7.22 16.37
C GLY A 370 -8.02 6.18 16.37
N ILE A 371 -8.97 6.32 15.46
CA ILE A 371 -10.09 5.40 15.27
C ILE A 371 -10.23 5.08 13.78
N GLN A 372 -10.22 3.80 13.45
CA GLN A 372 -10.73 3.29 12.17
C GLN A 372 -12.16 2.84 12.40
N ASN A 373 -13.13 3.53 11.81
CA ASN A 373 -14.54 3.14 11.85
C ASN A 373 -14.83 2.30 10.61
N VAL A 374 -14.93 0.99 10.80
CA VAL A 374 -15.07 0.01 9.71
C VAL A 374 -16.55 -0.22 9.42
N ASP A 375 -16.91 -0.06 8.15
CA ASP A 375 -18.25 -0.35 7.62
C ASP A 375 -18.13 -1.56 6.68
N LEU A 376 -18.82 -2.65 7.01
CA LEU A 376 -18.78 -3.91 6.26
C LEU A 376 -19.70 -3.83 5.04
N ASN A 377 -19.16 -4.04 3.83
CA ASN A 377 -19.86 -3.87 2.56
C ASN A 377 -19.66 -5.02 1.57
#